data_AF-A0A1G5K0H9-F1
#
_entry.id   AF-A0A1G5K0H9-F1
#
_cell.length_a   1.000
_cell.length_b   1.000
_cell.length_c   1.000
_cell.angle_alpha   90.00
_cell.angle_beta   90.00
_cell.angle_gamma   90.00
#
_symmetry.space_group_name_H-M   'P 1'
#
loop_
_entity.id
_entity.type
_entity.pdbx_description
1 polymer ?
#
loop_
_entity_poly.entity_id
_entity_poly.type
_entity_poly.pdbx_seq_one_letter_code
_entity_poly.pdbx_strand_id
1 'polypeptide(L)'
;MISTRTGEPLDRLTAEDPRGFSLSLVQAILGPMGAHWFYEGETLGYRTLYVWFAQDDILITIQTNSQPADGMDQLYNVVTAIYEAIKPPALP
;
A
#
# COMPACT_ATOMS: atom_id res chain seq x y z
N MET A 1 -12.92 6.99 -6.16
CA MET A 1 -11.72 7.62 -5.55
C MET A 1 -11.43 8.93 -6.29
N ILE A 2 -10.42 9.69 -5.87
CA ILE A 2 -9.88 10.83 -6.62
C ILE A 2 -8.46 10.47 -7.05
N SER A 3 -8.11 10.67 -8.31
CA SER A 3 -6.73 10.44 -8.78
C SER A 3 -5.76 11.34 -8.03
N THR A 4 -4.67 10.79 -7.50
CA THR A 4 -3.60 11.61 -6.91
C THR A 4 -2.75 12.30 -7.96
N ARG A 5 -2.95 11.98 -9.24
CA ARG A 5 -2.23 12.57 -10.38
C ARG A 5 -3.01 13.74 -10.98
N THR A 6 -4.30 13.56 -11.24
CA THR A 6 -5.12 14.57 -11.95
C THR A 6 -6.04 15.36 -11.03
N GLY A 7 -6.38 14.82 -9.85
CA GLY A 7 -7.40 15.41 -8.97
C GLY A 7 -8.85 15.17 -9.42
N GLU A 8 -9.06 14.41 -10.50
CA GLU A 8 -10.40 14.08 -11.02
C GLU A 8 -10.97 12.80 -10.38
N PRO A 9 -12.29 12.58 -10.47
CA PRO A 9 -12.90 11.30 -10.09
C PRO A 9 -12.23 10.12 -10.81
N LEU A 10 -11.80 9.13 -10.02
CA LEU A 10 -11.19 7.90 -10.49
C LEU A 10 -12.02 6.71 -10.01
N ASP A 11 -12.64 6.01 -10.97
CA ASP A 11 -13.47 4.83 -10.71
C ASP A 11 -12.61 3.59 -10.42
N ARG A 12 -11.57 3.37 -11.23
CA ARG A 12 -10.62 2.26 -11.09
C ARG A 12 -9.19 2.71 -11.39
N LEU A 13 -8.21 2.02 -10.82
CA LEU A 13 -6.80 2.22 -11.14
C LEU A 13 -6.48 1.69 -12.54
N THR A 14 -5.51 2.32 -13.20
CA THR A 14 -4.89 1.80 -14.43
C THR A 14 -3.37 1.90 -14.33
N ALA A 15 -2.63 1.37 -15.30
CA ALA A 15 -1.17 1.54 -15.33
C ALA A 15 -0.78 3.02 -15.48
N GLU A 16 -1.61 3.82 -16.16
CA GLU A 16 -1.41 5.25 -16.39
C GLU A 16 -1.89 6.11 -15.21
N ASP A 17 -2.86 5.62 -14.43
CA ASP A 17 -3.35 6.26 -13.20
C ASP A 17 -3.35 5.26 -12.03
N PRO A 18 -2.16 4.92 -11.50
CA PRO A 18 -2.01 3.78 -10.59
C PRO A 18 -2.32 4.13 -9.14
N ARG A 19 -2.79 5.34 -8.82
CA ARG A 19 -3.02 5.79 -7.44
C ARG A 19 -4.28 6.64 -7.30
N GLY A 20 -5.15 6.24 -6.39
CA GLY A 20 -6.37 6.95 -6.04
C GLY A 20 -6.49 7.15 -4.53
N PHE A 21 -6.88 8.36 -4.11
CA PHE A 21 -7.20 8.67 -2.72
C PHE A 21 -8.71 8.59 -2.49
N SER A 22 -9.12 8.06 -1.33
CA SER A 22 -10.53 7.89 -0.95
C SER A 22 -10.78 8.51 0.42
N LEU A 23 -11.61 7.88 1.26
CA LEU A 23 -11.87 8.28 2.64
C LEU A 23 -10.66 7.94 3.53
N SER A 24 -9.60 8.75 3.45
CA SER A 24 -8.35 8.62 4.22
C SER A 24 -7.49 7.39 3.92
N LEU A 25 -7.74 6.70 2.82
CA LEU A 25 -6.94 5.59 2.32
C LEU A 25 -6.49 5.87 0.88
N VAL A 26 -5.34 5.31 0.51
CA VAL A 26 -4.88 5.27 -0.87
C VAL A 26 -5.10 3.85 -1.41
N GLN A 27 -5.64 3.72 -2.61
CA GLN A 27 -5.49 2.50 -3.41
C GLN A 27 -4.35 2.72 -4.41
N ALA A 28 -3.43 1.76 -4.52
CA ALA A 28 -2.32 1.87 -5.44
C ALA A 28 -1.94 0.56 -6.13
N ILE A 29 -1.39 0.66 -7.33
CA ILE A 29 -0.64 -0.42 -8.00
C ILE A 29 0.85 -0.12 -7.80
N LEU A 30 1.46 -0.74 -6.78
CA LEU A 30 2.89 -0.62 -6.50
C LEU A 30 3.57 -1.97 -6.79
N GLY A 31 4.11 -2.09 -8.01
CA GLY A 31 4.84 -3.29 -8.42
C GLY A 31 3.96 -4.50 -8.71
N PRO A 32 4.51 -5.73 -8.61
CA PRO A 32 3.88 -6.95 -9.10
C PRO A 32 2.71 -7.44 -8.24
N MET A 33 2.51 -6.89 -7.04
CA MET A 33 1.46 -7.31 -6.11
C MET A 33 0.06 -6.84 -6.53
N GLY A 34 -0.05 -6.03 -7.58
CA GLY A 34 -1.32 -5.50 -8.06
C GLY A 34 -1.90 -4.41 -7.15
N ALA A 35 -3.19 -4.15 -7.33
CA ALA A 35 -3.91 -3.08 -6.63
C ALA A 35 -4.16 -3.45 -5.16
N HIS A 36 -3.73 -2.59 -4.24
CA HIS A 36 -3.95 -2.76 -2.79
C HIS A 36 -4.31 -1.43 -2.14
N TRP A 37 -4.98 -1.52 -1.00
CA TRP A 37 -5.30 -0.36 -0.17
C TRP A 37 -4.23 -0.19 0.89
N PHE A 38 -3.83 1.05 1.17
CA PHE A 38 -2.91 1.33 2.26
C PHE A 38 -3.17 2.66 2.96
N TYR A 39 -2.63 2.73 4.18
CA TYR A 39 -2.40 3.96 4.92
C TYR A 39 -1.06 3.86 5.64
N GLU A 40 -0.27 4.92 5.56
CA GLU A 40 0.96 5.09 6.32
C GLU A 40 0.85 6.32 7.20
N GLY A 41 0.99 6.13 8.51
CA GLY A 41 1.04 7.19 9.49
C GLY A 41 2.44 7.28 10.08
N GLU A 42 2.99 8.49 10.09
CA GLU A 42 4.27 8.78 10.71
C GLU A 42 4.12 9.88 11.76
N THR A 43 4.72 9.65 12.93
CA THR A 43 4.91 10.62 14.01
C THR A 43 6.34 10.47 14.53
N LEU A 44 6.78 11.38 15.43
CA LEU A 44 8.14 11.34 15.95
C LEU A 44 8.45 9.97 16.60
N GLY A 45 9.39 9.24 15.99
CA GLY A 45 9.83 7.92 16.46
C GLY A 45 8.88 6.76 16.18
N TYR A 46 7.76 6.96 15.48
CA TYR A 46 6.81 5.89 15.17
C TYR A 46 6.30 5.96 13.74
N ARG A 47 6.26 4.80 13.08
CA ARG A 47 5.66 4.64 11.75
C ARG A 47 4.78 3.40 11.76
N THR A 48 3.58 3.55 11.22
CA THR A 48 2.62 2.45 11.07
C THR A 48 2.09 2.40 9.65
N LEU A 49 2.25 1.24 9.02
CA LEU A 49 1.76 0.95 7.69
C LEU A 49 0.71 -0.17 7.77
N TYR A 50 -0.48 0.09 7.22
CA TYR A 50 -1.53 -0.90 7.02
C TYR A 50 -1.67 -1.12 5.53
N VAL A 51 -1.63 -2.37 5.07
CA VAL A 51 -1.85 -2.73 3.66
C VAL A 51 -2.84 -3.87 3.56
N TRP A 52 -3.91 -3.65 2.79
CA TRP A 52 -4.96 -4.63 2.55
C TRP A 52 -4.98 -5.05 1.08
N PHE A 53 -4.72 -6.34 0.86
CA PHE A 53 -4.82 -7.03 -0.42
C PHE A 53 -6.21 -7.66 -0.51
N ALA A 54 -7.18 -6.89 -1.01
CA ALA A 54 -8.59 -7.29 -1.02
C ALA A 54 -8.86 -8.58 -1.82
N GLN A 55 -8.06 -8.87 -2.84
CA GLN A 55 -8.20 -10.07 -3.67
C GLN A 55 -7.91 -11.36 -2.89
N ASP A 56 -6.97 -11.32 -1.95
CA ASP A 56 -6.52 -12.49 -1.17
C ASP A 56 -7.06 -12.50 0.26
N ASP A 57 -7.85 -11.49 0.63
CA ASP A 57 -8.35 -11.26 1.98
C ASP A 57 -7.23 -11.20 3.04
N ILE A 58 -6.14 -10.50 2.70
CA ILE A 58 -4.96 -10.36 3.56
C ILE A 58 -4.79 -8.91 4.00
N LEU A 59 -4.75 -8.68 5.31
CA LEU A 59 -4.34 -7.42 5.93
C LEU A 59 -2.99 -7.59 6.61
N ILE A 60 -2.01 -6.80 6.21
CA ILE A 60 -0.69 -6.73 6.86
C ILE A 60 -0.59 -5.38 7.56
N THR A 61 -0.28 -5.41 8.85
CA THR A 61 -0.01 -4.21 9.65
C THR A 61 1.39 -4.29 10.20
N ILE A 62 2.18 -3.24 9.97
CA ILE A 62 3.55 -3.12 10.50
C ILE A 62 3.63 -1.84 11.29
N GLN A 63 4.19 -1.92 12.49
CA GLN A 63 4.52 -0.77 13.31
C GLN A 63 5.99 -0.85 13.71
N THR A 64 6.70 0.27 13.57
CA THR A 64 8.09 0.38 14.00
C THR A 64 8.27 1.60 14.91
N ASN A 65 9.20 1.49 15.84
CA ASN A 65 9.62 2.56 16.75
C ASN A 65 10.95 3.18 16.28
N SER A 66 10.98 3.61 15.01
CA SER A 66 12.18 4.10 14.34
C SER A 66 11.85 5.27 13.42
N GLN A 67 12.82 6.17 13.24
CA GLN A 67 12.74 7.30 12.33
C GLN A 67 13.98 7.29 11.42
N PRO A 68 13.95 6.53 10.32
CA PRO A 68 15.02 6.52 9.36
C PRO A 68 15.13 7.89 8.69
N ALA A 69 16.28 8.18 8.08
CA ALA A 69 16.42 9.37 7.26
C ALA A 69 15.48 9.32 6.03
N ASP A 70 15.16 10.49 5.46
CA ASP A 70 14.32 10.59 4.27
C ASP A 70 14.79 9.64 3.15
N GLY A 71 13.84 8.94 2.54
CA GLY A 71 14.11 7.97 1.47
C GLY A 71 14.71 6.64 1.95
N MET A 72 14.93 6.45 3.25
CA MET A 72 15.35 5.17 3.82
C MET A 72 14.18 4.37 4.42
N ASP A 73 12.93 4.72 4.10
CA ASP A 73 11.78 3.90 4.49
C ASP A 73 11.82 2.55 3.77
N GLN A 74 11.67 1.48 4.54
CA GLN A 74 11.67 0.09 4.06
C GLN A 74 10.35 -0.63 4.37
N LEU A 75 9.34 0.03 4.96
CA LEU A 75 8.11 -0.63 5.39
C LEU A 75 7.39 -1.31 4.23
N TYR A 76 7.35 -0.68 3.05
CA TYR A 76 6.82 -1.31 1.83
C TYR A 76 7.57 -2.58 1.41
N ASN A 77 8.90 -2.59 1.52
CA ASN A 77 9.69 -3.77 1.19
C ASN A 77 9.41 -4.91 2.16
N VAL A 78 9.21 -4.61 3.45
CA VAL A 78 8.81 -5.60 4.44
C VAL A 78 7.40 -6.14 4.17
N VAL A 79 6.42 -5.26 3.88
CA VAL A 79 5.07 -5.71 3.49
C VAL A 79 5.13 -6.62 2.27
N THR A 80 5.89 -6.23 1.25
CA THR A 80 6.06 -7.02 0.03
C THR A 80 6.61 -8.41 0.35
N ALA A 81 7.67 -8.48 1.17
CA ALA A 81 8.28 -9.74 1.56
C ALA A 81 7.29 -10.63 2.37
N ILE A 82 6.52 -10.05 3.29
CA ILE A 82 5.52 -10.78 4.07
C ILE A 82 4.42 -11.29 3.14
N TYR A 83 3.86 -10.43 2.27
CA TYR A 83 2.78 -10.80 1.35
C TYR A 83 3.22 -11.92 0.41
N GLU A 84 4.40 -11.82 -0.20
CA GLU A 84 4.94 -12.90 -1.05
C GLU A 84 5.12 -14.23 -0.30
N ALA A 85 5.42 -14.18 1.00
CA ALA A 85 5.60 -15.38 1.83
C ALA A 85 4.27 -16.05 2.24
N ILE A 86 3.16 -15.31 2.27
CA ILE A 86 1.87 -15.81 2.79
C ILE A 86 0.75 -15.85 1.74
N LYS A 87 0.94 -15.23 0.57
CA LYS A 87 -0.10 -15.19 -0.46
C LYS A 87 -0.44 -16.61 -0.94
N PRO A 88 -1.73 -16.90 -1.22
CA PRO A 88 -2.11 -18.18 -1.79
C PRO A 88 -1.38 -18.43 -3.12
N PRO A 89 -1.09 -19.70 -3.47
CA PRO A 89 -0.65 -20.01 -4.82
C PRO A 89 -1.69 -19.55 -5.84
N ALA A 90 -1.24 -19.03 -6.97
CA ALA A 90 -2.13 -18.65 -8.07
C ALA A 90 -3.01 -19.85 -8.45
N LEU A 91 -4.32 -19.66 -8.44
CA LEU A 91 -5.25 -20.67 -8.97
C LEU A 91 -4.98 -20.83 -10.47
N PRO A 92 -4.91 -22.07 -10.98
CA PRO A 92 -4.64 -22.35 -12.39
C PRO A 92 -5.73 -21.83 -13.33
#